data_AF-A0A926X3H2-F1
#
_entry.id   AF-A0A926X3H2-F1
#
_cell.length_a   1.000
_cell.length_b   1.000
_cell.length_c   1.000
_cell.angle_alpha   90.00
_cell.angle_beta   90.00
_cell.angle_gamma   90.00
#
_symmetry.space_group_name_H-M   'P 1'
#
loop_
_entity.id
_entity.type
_entity.pdbx_description
1 polymer ?
#
loop_
_entity_poly.entity_id
_entity_poly.type
_entity_poly.pdbx_seq_one_letter_code
_entity_poly.pdbx_strand_id
1 'polypeptide(L)'
;MAISFSNPAQELTYQKVAEYLASSMFKNSMRARTDMPRFDLLYQGTTLIEVDVLPWEVHPWENSELATVRASSHITVGDTSVAAVTHFLLAENRKMRFGAFQLDESGQVVFADSILGGENMDLLELQTCILSVAAIANSYSDIIAQKFAGTDLAIAS
;
A
#
# COMPACT_ATOMS: atom_id res chain seq x y z
N MET A 1 4.26 -11.21 19.97
CA MET A 1 5.27 -12.16 19.43
C MET A 1 6.41 -11.34 18.87
N ALA A 2 7.62 -11.89 18.80
CA ALA A 2 8.72 -11.24 18.08
C ALA A 2 8.55 -11.44 16.57
N ILE A 3 9.06 -10.49 15.78
CA ILE A 3 9.08 -10.58 14.32
C ILE A 3 9.83 -11.84 13.87
N SER A 4 9.28 -12.52 12.86
CA SER A 4 9.93 -13.65 12.19
C SER A 4 10.01 -13.36 10.70
N PHE A 5 11.13 -13.72 10.09
CA PHE A 5 11.35 -13.61 8.65
C PHE A 5 11.28 -15.00 8.01
N SER A 6 10.74 -15.05 6.80
CA SER A 6 10.54 -16.30 6.04
C SER A 6 11.81 -16.71 5.32
N ASN A 7 12.63 -15.73 4.91
CA ASN A 7 13.92 -15.95 4.27
C ASN A 7 14.88 -14.76 4.52
N PRO A 8 16.20 -14.96 4.36
CA PRO A 8 17.22 -13.90 4.42
C PRO A 8 16.94 -12.66 3.57
N ALA A 9 16.35 -12.81 2.38
CA ALA A 9 16.04 -11.66 1.52
C ALA A 9 14.97 -10.75 2.15
N GLN A 10 13.98 -11.31 2.82
CA GLN A 10 12.94 -10.57 3.54
C GLN A 10 13.54 -9.82 4.74
N GLU A 11 14.42 -10.47 5.51
CA GLU A 11 15.12 -9.82 6.63
C GLU A 11 15.99 -8.66 6.17
N LEU A 12 16.81 -8.86 5.13
CA LEU A 12 17.64 -7.81 4.54
C LEU A 12 16.78 -6.64 4.04
N THR A 13 15.69 -6.93 3.35
CA THR A 13 14.76 -5.92 2.85
C THR A 13 14.16 -5.11 4.01
N TYR A 14 13.73 -5.79 5.08
CA TYR A 14 13.16 -5.14 6.25
C TYR A 14 14.15 -4.19 6.92
N GLN A 15 15.41 -4.61 7.07
CA GLN A 15 16.48 -3.77 7.62
C GLN A 15 16.71 -2.52 6.76
N LYS A 16 16.83 -2.67 5.43
CA LYS A 16 16.99 -1.53 4.51
C LYS A 16 15.80 -0.56 4.56
N VAL A 17 14.58 -1.07 4.63
CA VAL A 17 13.37 -0.24 4.80
C VAL A 17 13.41 0.49 6.14
N ALA A 18 13.75 -0.20 7.24
CA ALA A 18 13.86 0.42 8.56
C ALA A 18 14.89 1.56 8.60
N GLU A 19 16.07 1.35 8.03
CA GLU A 19 17.14 2.36 7.95
C GLU A 19 16.71 3.58 7.13
N TYR A 20 16.08 3.34 5.98
CA TYR A 20 15.52 4.42 5.16
C TYR A 20 14.47 5.21 5.93
N LEU A 21 13.46 4.54 6.50
CA LEU A 21 12.38 5.22 7.21
C LEU A 21 12.91 6.01 8.43
N ALA A 22 13.87 5.46 9.17
CA ALA A 22 14.51 6.12 10.32
C ALA A 22 15.33 7.37 9.96
N SER A 23 15.80 7.48 8.71
CA SER A 23 16.62 8.59 8.20
C SER A 23 15.87 9.55 7.27
N SER A 24 14.63 9.24 6.90
CA SER A 24 13.81 10.00 5.95
C SER A 24 12.82 10.96 6.63
N MET A 25 11.99 11.61 5.79
CA MET A 25 10.86 12.43 6.23
C MET A 25 9.80 11.68 7.05
N PHE A 26 9.80 10.34 7.03
CA PHE A 26 8.85 9.49 7.75
C PHE A 26 9.26 9.16 9.19
N LYS A 27 10.48 9.53 9.61
CA LYS A 27 11.05 9.15 10.92
C LYS A 27 10.10 9.41 12.10
N ASN A 28 9.40 10.53 12.09
CA ASN A 28 8.53 10.94 13.21
C ASN A 28 7.09 10.43 13.05
N SER A 29 6.74 9.82 11.92
CA SER A 29 5.41 9.31 11.64
C SER A 29 5.37 7.80 11.39
N MET A 30 6.51 7.12 11.55
CA MET A 30 6.61 5.67 11.40
C MET A 30 6.41 4.93 12.72
N ARG A 31 5.79 3.77 12.64
CA ARG A 31 5.70 2.77 13.71
C ARG A 31 6.02 1.39 13.15
N ALA A 32 7.12 0.79 13.59
CA ALA A 32 7.40 -0.61 13.28
C ALA A 32 6.44 -1.54 14.04
N ARG A 33 5.91 -2.54 13.36
CA ARG A 33 5.14 -3.62 13.98
C ARG A 33 6.09 -4.60 14.66
N THR A 34 5.67 -5.12 15.81
CA THR A 34 6.50 -6.04 16.61
C THR A 34 6.24 -7.50 16.27
N ASP A 35 5.09 -7.77 15.65
CA ASP A 35 4.54 -9.09 15.36
C ASP A 35 4.72 -9.54 13.91
N MET A 36 5.06 -8.64 12.99
CA MET A 36 5.20 -8.92 11.56
C MET A 36 6.12 -7.90 10.88
N PRO A 37 6.73 -8.23 9.72
CA PRO A 37 7.60 -7.34 8.96
C PRO A 37 6.82 -6.23 8.24
N ARG A 38 6.29 -5.29 9.02
CA ARG A 38 5.48 -4.15 8.56
C ARG A 38 5.85 -2.87 9.29
N PHE A 39 5.73 -1.75 8.59
CA PHE A 39 5.74 -0.41 9.17
C PHE A 39 4.43 0.31 8.87
N ASP A 40 3.88 0.99 9.87
CA ASP A 40 2.74 1.88 9.71
C ASP A 40 3.26 3.32 9.65
N LEU A 41 2.91 4.06 8.61
CA LEU A 41 3.29 5.47 8.41
C LEU A 41 2.04 6.35 8.42
N LEU A 42 2.11 7.49 9.11
CA LEU A 42 1.07 8.51 9.00
C LEU A 42 1.53 9.62 8.05
N TYR A 43 0.91 9.69 6.88
CA TYR A 43 1.17 10.73 5.89
C TYR A 43 0.25 11.95 6.13
N GLN A 44 0.86 13.13 6.26
CA GLN A 44 0.18 14.41 6.55
C GLN A 44 -0.82 14.38 7.72
N GLY A 45 -0.65 13.44 8.67
CA GLY A 45 -1.50 13.33 9.86
C GLY A 45 -2.84 12.61 9.65
N THR A 46 -3.22 12.23 8.42
CA THR A 46 -4.55 11.71 8.12
C THR A 46 -4.56 10.39 7.35
N THR A 47 -3.54 10.13 6.53
CA THR A 47 -3.52 8.96 5.65
C THR A 47 -2.58 7.91 6.21
N LEU A 48 -3.12 6.76 6.61
CA LEU A 48 -2.34 5.61 7.07
C LEU A 48 -1.78 4.85 5.86
N ILE A 49 -0.46 4.71 5.81
CA ILE A 49 0.23 3.88 4.82
C ILE A 49 0.83 2.67 5.54
N GLU A 50 0.52 1.48 5.07
CA GLU A 50 1.14 0.25 5.52
C GLU A 50 2.27 -0.10 4.55
N VAL A 51 3.47 -0.34 5.07
CA VAL A 51 4.63 -0.78 4.30
C VAL A 51 4.96 -2.20 4.73
N ASP A 52 4.48 -3.17 3.95
CA ASP A 52 4.73 -4.60 4.13
C ASP A 52 6.03 -5.01 3.46
N VAL A 53 6.83 -5.82 4.16
CA VAL A 53 7.96 -6.53 3.57
C VAL A 53 7.60 -8.01 3.49
N LEU A 54 7.37 -8.50 2.27
CA LEU A 54 6.81 -9.83 2.00
C LEU A 54 7.83 -10.73 1.31
N PRO A 55 7.84 -12.05 1.58
CA PRO A 55 8.59 -12.98 0.73
C PRO A 55 7.93 -13.05 -0.65
N TRP A 56 8.72 -13.18 -1.71
CA TRP A 56 8.21 -13.47 -3.04
C TRP A 56 8.45 -14.94 -3.35
N GLU A 57 7.43 -15.79 -3.17
CA GLU A 57 7.61 -17.24 -3.27
C GLU A 57 7.50 -17.77 -4.72
N VAL A 58 6.70 -17.10 -5.56
CA VAL A 58 6.45 -17.52 -6.95
C VAL A 58 7.06 -16.51 -7.91
N HIS A 59 8.32 -16.73 -8.29
CA HIS A 59 9.08 -15.83 -9.15
C HIS A 59 9.90 -16.56 -10.22
N PRO A 60 10.32 -15.88 -11.31
CA PRO A 60 10.96 -16.54 -12.45
C PRO A 60 12.46 -16.88 -12.25
N TRP A 61 13.11 -16.38 -11.19
CA TRP A 61 14.55 -16.63 -10.98
C TRP A 61 14.79 -17.94 -10.23
N GLU A 62 15.76 -18.73 -10.71
CA GLU A 62 16.12 -19.99 -10.09
C GLU A 62 17.00 -19.78 -8.84
N ASN A 63 16.71 -20.51 -7.77
CA ASN A 63 17.50 -20.58 -6.53
C ASN A 63 17.80 -19.22 -5.84
N SER A 64 17.05 -18.17 -6.16
CA SER A 64 17.11 -16.90 -5.42
C SER A 64 16.00 -16.86 -4.39
N GLU A 65 16.30 -16.49 -3.16
CA GLU A 65 15.26 -16.02 -2.25
C GLU A 65 15.02 -14.54 -2.53
N LEU A 66 13.77 -14.15 -2.73
CA LEU A 66 13.41 -12.77 -3.00
C LEU A 66 12.33 -12.29 -2.05
N ALA A 67 12.23 -10.97 -1.96
CA ALA A 67 11.24 -10.26 -1.20
C ALA A 67 10.73 -9.07 -2.00
N THR A 68 9.57 -8.56 -1.62
CA THR A 68 8.99 -7.33 -2.15
C THR A 68 8.69 -6.37 -1.01
N VAL A 69 8.72 -5.08 -1.30
CA VAL A 69 8.14 -4.07 -0.43
C VAL A 69 6.84 -3.59 -1.06
N ARG A 70 5.75 -3.71 -0.31
CA ARG A 70 4.44 -3.21 -0.73
C ARG A 70 4.02 -2.05 0.15
N ALA A 71 3.76 -0.90 -0.44
CA ALA A 71 3.05 0.18 0.22
C ALA A 71 1.55 0.06 -0.08
N SER A 72 0.69 0.24 0.91
CA SER A 72 -0.76 0.21 0.74
C SER A 72 -1.48 1.19 1.65
N SER A 73 -2.67 1.63 1.24
CA SER A 73 -3.53 2.49 2.05
C SER A 73 -5.00 2.24 1.74
N HIS A 74 -5.83 2.27 2.77
CA HIS A 74 -7.28 2.18 2.64
C HIS A 74 -7.84 3.45 2.02
N ILE A 75 -8.77 3.28 1.09
CA ILE A 75 -9.53 4.37 0.48
C ILE A 75 -10.86 4.48 1.19
N THR A 76 -11.21 5.68 1.63
CA THR A 76 -12.51 5.91 2.27
C THR A 76 -13.59 5.97 1.20
N VAL A 77 -14.54 5.04 1.25
CA VAL A 77 -15.65 4.92 0.27
C VAL A 77 -17.00 5.36 0.84
N GLY A 78 -17.11 5.54 2.16
CA GLY A 78 -18.37 5.86 2.86
C GLY A 78 -19.41 4.75 2.69
N ASP A 79 -20.70 5.12 2.71
CA ASP A 79 -21.84 4.19 2.55
C ASP A 79 -22.12 3.81 1.08
N THR A 80 -21.21 4.15 0.17
CA THR A 80 -21.41 3.93 -1.28
C THR A 80 -21.45 2.43 -1.62
N SER A 81 -22.32 2.05 -2.56
CA SER A 81 -22.31 0.72 -3.17
C SER A 81 -20.91 0.33 -3.68
N VAL A 82 -20.32 -0.68 -3.02
CA VAL A 82 -19.01 -1.23 -3.35
C VAL A 82 -18.94 -1.64 -4.82
N ALA A 83 -20.01 -2.21 -5.38
CA ALA A 83 -20.02 -2.64 -6.78
C ALA A 83 -19.82 -1.50 -7.79
N ALA A 84 -20.47 -0.35 -7.57
CA ALA A 84 -20.34 0.81 -8.45
C ALA A 84 -18.96 1.46 -8.35
N VAL A 85 -18.40 1.48 -7.13
CA VAL A 85 -17.06 2.01 -6.86
C VAL A 85 -16.00 1.10 -7.44
N THR A 86 -16.10 -0.23 -7.25
CA THR A 86 -15.13 -1.19 -7.79
C THR A 86 -15.07 -1.13 -9.32
N HIS A 87 -16.20 -1.04 -10.03
CA HIS A 87 -16.16 -0.90 -11.49
C HIS A 87 -15.45 0.38 -11.94
N PHE A 88 -15.71 1.51 -11.27
CA PHE A 88 -15.00 2.76 -11.53
C PHE A 88 -13.50 2.62 -11.28
N LEU A 89 -13.09 2.05 -10.15
CA LEU A 89 -11.68 1.90 -9.78
C LEU A 89 -10.93 0.94 -10.69
N LEU A 90 -11.56 -0.15 -11.14
CA LEU A 90 -10.98 -1.05 -12.14
C LEU A 90 -10.73 -0.33 -13.48
N ALA A 91 -11.58 0.62 -13.86
CA ALA A 91 -11.34 1.45 -15.04
C ALA A 91 -10.21 2.46 -14.81
N GLU A 92 -10.11 3.05 -13.61
CA GLU A 92 -9.02 3.96 -13.25
C GLU A 92 -7.65 3.27 -13.17
N ASN A 93 -7.60 1.98 -12.81
CA ASN A 93 -6.36 1.18 -12.85
C ASN A 93 -5.66 1.23 -14.22
N ARG A 94 -6.40 1.35 -15.33
CA ARG A 94 -5.79 1.49 -16.67
C ARG A 94 -4.99 2.79 -16.86
N LYS A 95 -5.23 3.80 -16.04
CA LYS A 95 -4.55 5.11 -16.11
C LYS A 95 -3.40 5.22 -15.11
N MET A 96 -3.29 4.27 -14.18
CA MET A 96 -2.27 4.27 -13.15
C MET A 96 -0.90 3.97 -13.75
N ARG A 97 0.09 4.74 -13.31
CA ARG A 97 1.51 4.52 -13.64
C ARG A 97 2.20 3.66 -12.59
N PHE A 98 1.67 3.69 -11.37
CA PHE A 98 2.15 3.03 -10.18
C PHE A 98 0.95 2.47 -9.45
N GLY A 99 1.07 1.26 -8.91
CA GLY A 99 0.03 0.62 -8.13
C GLY A 99 -1.31 0.37 -8.82
N ALA A 100 -2.23 -0.18 -8.04
CA ALA A 100 -3.60 -0.48 -8.45
C ALA A 100 -4.55 -0.47 -7.24
N PHE A 101 -5.82 -0.17 -7.51
CA PHE A 101 -6.93 -0.41 -6.60
C PHE A 101 -7.25 -1.90 -6.53
N GLN A 102 -7.50 -2.37 -5.32
CA GLN A 102 -7.86 -3.74 -4.96
C GLN A 102 -8.89 -3.73 -3.82
N LEU A 103 -9.44 -4.90 -3.51
CA LEU A 103 -10.24 -5.13 -2.32
C LEU A 103 -9.44 -5.95 -1.31
N ASP A 104 -9.50 -5.60 -0.04
CA ASP A 104 -8.99 -6.46 1.03
C ASP A 104 -9.99 -7.58 1.39
N GLU A 105 -9.60 -8.42 2.35
CA GLU A 105 -10.41 -9.56 2.81
C GLU A 105 -11.78 -9.15 3.38
N SER A 106 -11.90 -7.90 3.86
CA SER A 106 -13.14 -7.34 4.38
C SER A 106 -13.97 -6.60 3.32
N GLY A 107 -13.51 -6.62 2.06
CA GLY A 107 -14.16 -5.92 0.95
C GLY A 107 -13.95 -4.40 0.98
N GLN A 108 -12.98 -3.90 1.76
CA GLN A 108 -12.63 -2.48 1.75
C GLN A 108 -11.70 -2.20 0.57
N VAL A 109 -11.84 -1.00 -0.01
CA VAL A 109 -10.98 -0.56 -1.10
C VAL A 109 -9.60 -0.20 -0.54
N VAL A 110 -8.57 -0.77 -1.15
CA VAL A 110 -7.18 -0.48 -0.87
C VAL A 110 -6.49 -0.07 -2.17
N PHE A 111 -5.61 0.91 -2.11
CA PHE A 111 -4.65 1.17 -3.18
C PHE A 111 -3.28 0.70 -2.74
N ALA A 112 -2.59 -0.05 -3.59
CA ALA A 112 -1.27 -0.59 -3.27
C ALA A 112 -0.32 -0.55 -4.46
N ASP A 113 0.96 -0.37 -4.16
CA ASP A 113 2.07 -0.46 -5.11
C ASP A 113 3.18 -1.33 -4.52
N SER A 114 4.01 -1.94 -5.37
CA SER A 114 5.05 -2.86 -4.91
C SER A 114 6.33 -2.74 -5.73
N ILE A 115 7.46 -2.85 -5.04
CA ILE A 115 8.79 -2.87 -5.64
C ILE A 115 9.56 -4.12 -5.22
N LEU A 116 10.63 -4.41 -5.95
CA LEU A 116 11.53 -5.50 -5.60
C LEU A 116 12.37 -5.12 -4.38
N GLY A 117 12.41 -6.02 -3.39
CA GLY A 117 13.26 -5.93 -2.22
C GLY A 117 14.67 -6.51 -2.44
N GLY A 118 15.41 -6.64 -1.36
CA GLY A 118 16.69 -7.31 -1.30
C GLY A 118 17.89 -6.38 -1.55
N GLU A 119 19.00 -7.00 -1.97
CA GLU A 119 20.30 -6.34 -2.10
C GLU A 119 20.25 -5.13 -3.05
N ASN A 120 19.59 -5.29 -4.20
CA ASN A 120 19.52 -4.27 -5.25
C ASN A 120 18.32 -3.32 -5.12
N MET A 121 17.56 -3.37 -4.02
CA MET A 121 16.45 -2.45 -3.79
C MET A 121 16.94 -1.00 -3.82
N ASP A 122 16.33 -0.20 -4.69
CA ASP A 122 16.63 1.21 -4.89
C ASP A 122 15.80 2.10 -3.95
N LEU A 123 16.45 3.10 -3.34
CA LEU A 123 15.80 3.96 -2.34
C LEU A 123 14.85 4.97 -2.97
N LEU A 124 15.11 5.41 -4.20
CA LEU A 124 14.20 6.30 -4.93
C LEU A 124 12.93 5.54 -5.33
N GLU A 125 13.04 4.29 -5.74
CA GLU A 125 11.89 3.41 -5.99
C GLU A 125 11.06 3.21 -4.72
N LEU A 126 11.70 2.94 -3.57
CA LEU A 126 11.00 2.80 -2.28
C LEU A 126 10.26 4.09 -1.91
N GLN A 127 10.93 5.23 -2.00
CA GLN A 127 10.32 6.52 -1.72
C GLN A 127 9.15 6.81 -2.66
N THR A 128 9.32 6.52 -3.95
CA THR A 128 8.28 6.75 -4.97
C THR A 128 7.08 5.86 -4.73
N CYS A 129 7.29 4.58 -4.37
CA CYS A 129 6.24 3.63 -4.01
C CYS A 129 5.41 4.11 -2.81
N ILE A 130 6.06 4.57 -1.73
CA ILE A 130 5.36 5.07 -0.55
C ILE A 130 4.58 6.37 -0.86
N LEU A 131 5.23 7.33 -1.53
CA LEU A 131 4.63 8.63 -1.81
C LEU A 131 3.51 8.55 -2.87
N SER A 132 3.62 7.66 -3.86
CA SER A 132 2.58 7.46 -4.87
C SER A 132 1.30 6.93 -4.22
N VAL A 133 1.41 5.93 -3.34
CA VAL A 133 0.28 5.38 -2.59
C VAL A 133 -0.34 6.45 -1.70
N ALA A 134 0.47 7.23 -0.98
CA ALA A 134 -0.04 8.27 -0.11
C ALA A 134 -0.82 9.36 -0.88
N ALA A 135 -0.24 9.86 -1.98
CA ALA A 135 -0.87 10.90 -2.80
C ALA A 135 -2.16 10.40 -3.46
N ILE A 136 -2.15 9.18 -4.01
CA ILE A 136 -3.31 8.58 -4.66
C ILE A 136 -4.41 8.30 -3.64
N ALA A 137 -4.07 7.73 -2.49
CA ALA A 137 -5.08 7.36 -1.49
C ALA A 137 -5.84 8.56 -0.94
N ASN A 138 -5.12 9.64 -0.64
CA ASN A 138 -5.72 10.90 -0.22
C ASN A 138 -6.60 11.49 -1.34
N SER A 139 -6.08 11.60 -2.56
CA SER A 139 -6.81 12.20 -3.69
C SER A 139 -8.05 11.41 -4.09
N TYR A 140 -7.97 10.08 -4.09
CA TYR A 140 -9.09 9.23 -4.49
C TYR A 140 -10.17 9.10 -3.42
N SER A 141 -9.82 9.22 -2.14
CA SER A 141 -10.82 9.35 -1.08
C SER A 141 -11.71 10.57 -1.33
N ASP A 142 -11.12 11.72 -1.71
CA ASP A 142 -11.87 12.93 -2.08
C ASP A 142 -12.69 12.75 -3.36
N ILE A 143 -12.11 12.14 -4.40
CA ILE A 143 -12.81 11.91 -5.68
C ILE A 143 -14.01 10.99 -5.49
N ILE A 144 -13.87 9.90 -4.72
CA ILE A 144 -14.96 8.97 -4.46
C ILE A 144 -16.04 9.67 -3.64
N ALA A 145 -15.65 10.39 -2.58
CA ALA A 145 -16.59 11.18 -1.79
C ALA A 145 -17.38 12.15 -2.68
N GLN A 146 -16.72 12.91 -3.56
CA GLN A 146 -17.42 13.86 -4.45
C GLN A 146 -18.28 13.19 -5.52
N LYS A 147 -17.79 12.11 -6.13
CA LYS A 147 -18.45 11.44 -7.26
C LYS A 147 -19.64 10.61 -6.82
N PHE A 148 -19.63 10.11 -5.59
CA PHE A 148 -20.64 9.20 -5.09
C PHE A 148 -21.44 9.75 -3.90
N ALA A 149 -21.07 10.90 -3.31
CA ALA A 149 -21.92 11.61 -2.36
C ALA A 149 -23.29 11.92 -3.00
N GLY A 150 -24.35 11.37 -2.41
CA GLY A 150 -25.73 11.59 -2.85
C GLY A 150 -26.33 10.51 -3.75
N THR A 151 -25.61 9.41 -4.04
CA THR A 151 -26.17 8.31 -4.86
C THR A 151 -27.23 7.47 -4.11
N ASP A 152 -27.40 7.66 -2.80
CA ASP A 152 -28.38 6.96 -1.96
C ASP A 152 -29.84 7.42 -2.10
N LEU A 153 -30.17 8.35 -3.00
CA LEU A 153 -31.53 8.90 -3.12
C LEU A 153 -32.29 8.56 -4.40
N ALA A 154 -31.73 7.76 -5.32
CA ALA A 154 -32.33 7.57 -6.65
C ALA A 154 -32.59 6.11 -7.07
N ILE A 155 -32.49 5.14 -6.17
CA ILE A 155 -32.84 3.73 -6.47
C ILE A 155 -33.83 3.17 -5.44
N ALA A 156 -34.85 3.97 -5.14
CA ALA A 156 -36.06 3.55 -4.44
C ALA A 156 -37.25 4.42 -4.91
N SER A 157 -37.60 4.31 -6.19
CA SER A 157 -38.90 4.75 -6.73
C SER A 157 -39.30 3.86 -7.89
#